data_AF-A0A828Z4W7-F1
#
_entry.id   AF-A0A828Z4W7-F1
#
_cell.length_a   1.000
_cell.length_b   1.000
_cell.length_c   1.000
_cell.angle_alpha   90.00
_cell.angle_beta   90.00
_cell.angle_gamma   90.00
#
_symmetry.space_group_name_H-M   'P 1'
#
loop_
_entity.id
_entity.type
_entity.pdbx_description
1 polymer ?
#
loop_
_entity_poly.entity_id
_entity_poly.type
_entity_poly.pdbx_seq_one_letter_code
_entity_poly.pdbx_strand_id
1 'polypeptide(L)' 'MEPKKRIKGYALGEAVRDKVTGQKMYVEVTWTPEVRCVYFDAEKESLVKVEKLPEDLERIKGLLPYLPK' A
#
# COMPACT_ATOMS: atom_id res chain seq x y z
N MET A 1 -0.71 -5.57 -28.20
CA MET A 1 -1.38 -4.60 -27.32
C MET A 1 -0.77 -4.78 -25.94
N GLU A 2 0.29 -4.04 -25.65
CA GLU A 2 0.95 -4.10 -24.34
C GLU A 2 -0.05 -3.66 -23.27
N PRO A 3 -0.22 -4.39 -22.15
CA PRO A 3 -1.09 -3.91 -21.09
C PRO A 3 -0.46 -2.62 -20.57
N LYS A 4 -1.07 -1.47 -20.88
CA LYS A 4 -0.75 -0.18 -20.26
C LYS A 4 -0.72 -0.45 -18.75
N LYS A 5 0.49 -0.55 -18.17
CA LYS A 5 0.72 -0.66 -16.73
C LYS A 5 0.02 0.54 -16.12
N ARG A 6 -1.22 0.32 -15.68
CA ARG A 6 -2.05 1.35 -15.06
C ARG A 6 -1.24 1.77 -13.84
N ILE A 7 -0.65 2.95 -13.87
CA ILE A 7 0.04 3.54 -12.73
C ILE A 7 -1.05 3.66 -11.67
N LYS A 8 -1.16 2.64 -10.82
CA LYS A 8 -2.15 2.59 -9.73
C LYS A 8 -1.63 3.56 -8.69
N GLY A 9 -1.81 4.87 -8.89
CA GLY A 9 -1.40 5.89 -7.93
C GLY A 9 -2.06 5.62 -6.60
N TYR A 10 -1.28 5.16 -5.62
CA TYR A 10 -1.75 4.88 -4.27
C TYR A 10 -2.14 6.21 -3.60
N ALA A 11 -3.04 6.16 -2.63
CA ALA A 11 -3.39 7.32 -1.82
C ALA A 11 -2.68 7.25 -0.48
N LEU A 12 -2.36 8.40 0.11
CA LEU A 12 -1.93 8.49 1.50
C LEU A 12 -2.96 7.80 2.41
N GLY A 13 -2.51 6.96 3.34
CA GLY A 13 -3.34 6.19 4.25
C GLY A 13 -4.06 4.99 3.62
N GLU A 14 -3.84 4.69 2.33
CA GLU A 14 -4.43 3.52 1.68
C GLU A 14 -3.87 2.23 2.29
N ALA A 15 -4.76 1.32 2.70
CA ALA A 15 -4.37 0.01 3.21
C ALA A 15 -3.90 -0.88 2.05
N VAL A 16 -2.63 -1.27 2.13
CA VAL A 16 -1.96 -2.12 1.13
C VAL A 16 -1.44 -3.38 1.79
N ARG A 17 -1.27 -4.41 0.99
CA ARG A 17 -0.66 -5.67 1.38
C ARG A 17 0.57 -5.88 0.53
N ASP A 18 1.69 -6.17 1.17
CA ASP A 18 2.88 -6.61 0.47
C ASP A 18 2.63 -8.03 -0.07
N LYS A 19 2.80 -8.26 -1.38
CA LYS A 19 2.53 -9.57 -2.00
C LYS A 19 3.57 -10.63 -1.64
N VAL A 20 4.79 -10.22 -1.30
CA VAL A 20 5.90 -11.12 -1.02
C VAL A 20 5.76 -11.74 0.37
N THR A 21 5.52 -10.89 1.36
CA THR A 21 5.42 -11.25 2.78
C THR A 21 3.97 -11.48 3.22
N GLY A 22 3.00 -10.99 2.45
CA GLY A 22 1.59 -10.98 2.83
C GLY A 22 1.25 -9.98 3.94
N GLN A 23 2.20 -9.14 4.35
CA GLN A 23 2.06 -8.21 5.47
C GLN A 23 1.17 -7.02 5.10
N LYS A 24 0.27 -6.64 6.03
CA LYS A 24 -0.57 -5.45 5.87
C LYS A 24 0.23 -4.21 6.26
N MET A 25 0.16 -3.20 5.41
CA MET A 25 0.83 -1.91 5.57
C MET A 25 -0.12 -0.79 5.17
N TYR A 26 0.26 0.44 5.49
CA TYR A 26 -0.46 1.65 5.11
C TYR A 26 0.45 2.54 4.31
N VAL A 27 -0.07 3.18 3.28
CA VAL A 27 0.72 4.08 2.45
C VAL A 27 1.00 5.38 3.21
N GLU A 28 2.27 5.72 3.42
CA GLU A 28 2.68 6.97 4.08
C GLU A 28 3.01 8.06 3.06
N VAL A 29 3.67 7.75 1.93
CA VAL A 29 3.95 8.77 0.91
C VAL A 29 4.01 8.13 -0.47
N THR A 30 3.43 8.77 -1.47
CA THR A 30 3.39 8.27 -2.84
C THR A 30 4.25 9.13 -3.74
N TRP A 31 5.56 8.87 -3.74
CA TRP A 31 6.44 9.44 -4.75
C TRP A 31 6.28 8.63 -6.03
N THR A 32 6.34 9.27 -7.18
CA THR A 32 6.37 8.53 -8.45
C THR A 32 7.85 8.39 -8.79
N PRO A 33 8.46 7.19 -8.80
CA PRO A 33 7.87 5.85 -9.01
C PRO A 33 7.71 4.93 -7.77
N GLU A 34 8.13 5.33 -6.57
CA GLU A 34 8.19 4.48 -5.36
C GLU A 34 7.17 4.85 -4.28
N VAL A 35 6.53 3.84 -3.69
CA VAL A 35 5.52 4.02 -2.65
C VAL A 35 6.14 3.73 -1.28
N ARG A 36 6.19 4.74 -0.41
CA ARG A 36 6.52 4.56 1.01
C ARG A 36 5.31 4.01 1.74
N CYS A 37 5.47 2.81 2.28
CA CYS A 37 4.51 2.15 3.14
C CYS A 37 5.05 2.11 4.57
N VAL A 38 4.16 2.10 5.55
CA VAL A 38 4.48 1.95 6.95
C VAL A 38 3.70 0.78 7.52
N TYR A 39 4.35 -0.02 8.34
CA TYR A 39 3.71 -1.10 9.08
C TYR A 39 4.07 -1.01 10.55
N PHE A 40 3.18 -1.49 11.40
CA PHE A 40 3.46 -1.59 12.83
C PHE A 40 4.17 -2.91 13.11
N ASP A 41 5.39 -2.82 13.61
CA ASP A 41 6.19 -3.95 14.05
C ASP A 41 5.94 -4.16 15.54
N ALA A 42 5.25 -5.24 15.89
CA ALA A 42 4.90 -5.52 17.29
C ALA A 42 6.10 -5.95 18.13
N GLU A 43 7.16 -6.47 17.51
CA GLU A 43 8.38 -6.88 18.22
C GLU A 43 9.22 -5.66 18.63
N LYS A 44 9.21 -4.61 17.81
CA LYS A 44 9.88 -3.33 18.07
C LYS A 44 8.97 -2.25 18.64
N GLU A 45 7.68 -2.55 18.80
CA GLU A 45 6.62 -1.64 19.21
C GLU A 45 6.64 -0.31 18.44
N SER A 46 7.03 -0.37 17.16
CA SER A 46 7.40 0.81 16.37
C SER A 46 6.85 0.74 14.96
N LEU A 47 6.63 1.91 14.37
CA LEU A 47 6.24 2.04 12.96
C LEU A 47 7.47 1.95 12.07
N VAL A 48 7.56 0.87 11.29
CA VAL A 48 8.65 0.65 10.34
C VAL A 48 8.23 1.12 8.96
N LYS A 49 9.05 2.00 8.38
CA LYS A 49 8.85 2.57 7.04
C LYS A 49 9.60 1.73 6.02
N VAL A 50 8.92 1.40 4.92
CA VAL A 50 9.44 0.58 3.84
C VAL A 50 9.10 1.21 2.51
N GLU A 51 10.11 1.36 1.67
CA GLU A 51 9.94 1.77 0.28
C GLU A 51 9.66 0.53 -0.57
N LYS A 52 8.53 0.54 -1.28
CA LYS A 52 8.08 -0.57 -2.12
C LYS A 52 7.62 -0.07 -3.46
N LEU A 53 7.83 -0.90 -4.47
CA LEU A 53 7.28 -0.65 -5.79
C LEU A 53 5.78 -0.89 -5.77
N PRO A 54 5.01 -0.08 -6.51
CA PRO A 54 3.56 -0.27 -6.66
C PRO A 54 3.18 -1.63 -7.25
N GLU A 55 4.10 -2.34 -7.90
CA GLU A 55 3.86 -3.65 -8.51
C GLU A 55 3.77 -4.78 -7.47
N ASP A 56 4.58 -4.66 -6.41
CA ASP A 56 4.66 -5.59 -5.28
C ASP A 56 3.57 -5.35 -4.23
N LEU A 57 2.86 -4.24 -4.32
CA LEU A 57 1.79 -3.87 -3.41
C LEU A 57 0.41 -4.25 -3.98
N GLU A 58 -0.39 -4.93 -3.18
CA GLU A 58 -1.78 -5.22 -3.47
C GLU A 58 -2.70 -4.31 -2.65
N ARG A 59 -3.65 -3.63 -3.30
CA ARG A 59 -4.64 -2.82 -2.57
C ARG A 59 -5.64 -3.71 -1.88
N ILE A 60 -5.84 -3.49 -0.59
CA ILE A 60 -6.86 -4.18 0.18
C ILE A 60 -8.19 -3.48 -0.10
N LYS A 61 -8.88 -3.89 -1.18
CA LYS A 61 -10.25 -3.46 -1.48
C LYS A 61 -11.22 -4.10 -0.48
N GLY A 62 -11.44 -3.44 0.65
CA GLY A 62 -12.36 -3.94 1.68
C GLY A 62 -12.81 -2.93 2.75
N LEU A 63 -12.25 -1.72 2.77
CA LEU A 63 -12.63 -0.67 3.72
C LEU A 63 -13.04 0.59 2.95
N LEU A 64 -14.15 0.51 2.22
CA LEU A 64 -14.95 1.69 1.92
C LEU A 64 -16.11 1.70 2.92
N PRO A 65 -16.01 2.42 4.06
CA PRO A 65 -17.06 2.36 5.05
C PRO A 65 -18.34 3.13 4.69
N TYR A 66 -18.40 3.95 3.65
CA TYR A 66 -19.60 4.78 3.41
C TYR A 66 -19.91 5.00 1.92
N LEU A 67 -20.76 4.14 1.36
CA LEU A 67 -21.69 4.56 0.32
C LEU A 67 -23.11 4.40 0.92
N PRO A 68 -23.79 5.48 1.33
CA PRO A 68 -25.22 5.40 1.61
C PRO A 68 -25.97 5.06 0.31
N LYS A 69 -26.98 4.20 0.45
CA LYS A 69 -27.75 3.57 -0.63
C LYS A 69 -28.79 4.49 -1.24
#